data_AF-A0A7G7KSN5-F1
#
_entry.id   AF-A0A7G7KSN5-F1
#
_cell.length_a   1.000
_cell.length_b   1.000
_cell.length_c   1.000
_cell.angle_alpha   90.00
_cell.angle_beta   90.00
_cell.angle_gamma   90.00
#
_symmetry.space_group_name_H-M   'P 1'
#
loop_
_entity.id
_entity.type
_entity.pdbx_description
1 polymer ?
#
loop_
_entity_poly.entity_id
_entity_poly.type
_entity_poly.pdbx_seq_one_letter_code
_entity_poly.pdbx_strand_id
1 'polypeptide(L)' 'MYPSRAEAATRAHELGCEGTHMNEGKWMPCLDEASLHQVLRKQ' A
#
# COMPACT_ATOMS: atom_id res chain seq x y z
N MET A 1 6.65 -2.88 -2.38
CA MET A 1 6.42 -1.87 -3.43
C MET A 1 6.12 -2.61 -4.73
N TYR A 2 5.07 -2.21 -5.43
CA TYR A 2 4.45 -2.93 -6.54
C TYR A 2 4.67 -2.22 -7.88
N PRO A 3 4.73 -2.94 -9.01
CA PRO A 3 4.93 -2.34 -10.32
C PRO A 3 3.63 -1.75 -10.89
N SER A 4 2.46 -2.19 -10.41
CA SER A 4 1.16 -1.72 -10.89
C SER A 4 0.24 -1.29 -9.76
N ARG A 5 -0.62 -0.31 -10.02
CA ARG A 5 -1.68 0.12 -9.09
C ARG A 5 -2.59 -1.03 -8.69
N ALA A 6 -2.91 -1.93 -9.62
CA ALA A 6 -3.76 -3.08 -9.37
C ALA A 6 -3.17 -4.02 -8.32
N GLU A 7 -1.88 -4.35 -8.41
CA GLU A 7 -1.20 -5.19 -7.42
C GLU A 7 -1.11 -4.52 -6.05
N ALA A 8 -0.83 -3.22 -6.01
CA ALA A 8 -0.88 -2.47 -4.77
C ALA A 8 -2.27 -2.42 -4.16
N ALA A 9 -3.34 -2.34 -4.97
CA ALA A 9 -4.72 -2.31 -4.50
C ALA A 9 -5.14 -3.66 -3.92
N THR A 10 -4.77 -4.77 -4.58
CA THR A 10 -4.96 -6.12 -4.04
C THR A 10 -4.31 -6.22 -2.66
N ARG A 11 -3.04 -5.78 -2.55
CA ARG A 11 -2.37 -5.85 -1.26
C ARG A 11 -2.95 -4.88 -0.23
N ALA A 12 -3.40 -3.70 -0.63
CA ALA A 12 -4.08 -2.77 0.27
C ALA A 12 -5.32 -3.43 0.89
N HIS A 13 -6.12 -4.14 0.09
CA HIS A 13 -7.27 -4.89 0.57
C HIS A 13 -6.89 -6.00 1.56
N GLU A 14 -5.86 -6.79 1.26
CA GLU A 14 -5.36 -7.84 2.17
C GLU A 14 -4.80 -7.27 3.49
N LEU A 15 -4.24 -6.06 3.44
CA LEU A 15 -3.71 -5.33 4.58
C LEU A 15 -4.79 -4.56 5.36
N GLY A 16 -6.04 -4.54 4.90
CA GLY A 16 -7.12 -3.73 5.50
C GLY A 16 -6.90 -2.22 5.32
N CYS A 17 -6.07 -1.83 4.36
CA CYS A 17 -5.83 -0.45 3.99
C CYS A 17 -6.76 -0.02 2.86
N GLU A 18 -7.27 1.20 2.93
CA GLU A 18 -7.90 1.83 1.79
C GLU A 18 -6.85 2.46 0.88
N GLY A 19 -7.08 2.36 -0.43
CA GLY A 19 -6.32 3.05 -1.48
C GLY A 19 -4.87 2.60 -1.69
N THR A 20 -4.21 3.32 -2.58
CA THR A 20 -2.82 3.09 -3.02
C THR A 20 -2.21 4.44 -3.35
N HIS A 21 -0.96 4.66 -2.98
CA HIS A 21 -0.20 5.83 -3.42
C HIS A 21 1.02 5.42 -4.26
N MET A 22 1.52 6.35 -5.07
CA MET A 22 2.73 6.16 -5.86
C MET A 22 3.90 6.83 -5.14
N ASN A 23 4.98 6.08 -4.90
CA ASN A 23 6.22 6.57 -4.33
C ASN A 23 7.36 6.26 -5.30
N GLU A 24 8.00 7.30 -5.84
CA GLU A 24 9.13 7.20 -6.78
C GLU A 24 8.93 6.20 -7.93
N GLY A 25 7.74 6.20 -8.54
CA GLY A 25 7.39 5.31 -9.66
C GLY A 25 6.99 3.89 -9.25
N LYS A 26 6.93 3.60 -7.95
CA LYS A 26 6.42 2.33 -7.41
C LYS A 26 5.09 2.55 -6.70
N TRP A 27 4.23 1.55 -6.75
CA TRP A 27 2.95 1.59 -6.04
C TRP A 27 3.07 1.01 -4.64
N MET A 28 2.51 1.71 -3.68
CA MET A 28 2.45 1.31 -2.29
C MET A 28 0.99 0.92 -1.97
N PRO A 29 0.76 -0.17 -1.23
CA PRO A 29 -0.56 -0.44 -0.68
C PRO A 29 -0.81 0.57 0.44
N CYS A 30 -2.04 1.04 0.61
CA CYS A 30 -2.44 2.16 1.49
C CYS A 30 -2.32 3.57 0.87
N LEU A 31 -3.21 4.45 1.31
CA LEU A 31 -3.32 5.86 0.91
C LEU A 31 -2.05 6.69 1.19
N ASP A 32 -1.31 6.34 2.24
CA ASP A 32 -0.12 7.07 2.66
C ASP A 32 0.87 6.17 3.42
N GLU A 33 2.09 6.68 3.60
CA GLU A 33 3.16 5.98 4.30
C GLU A 33 2.83 5.72 5.78
N ALA A 34 2.15 6.61 6.50
CA ALA A 34 1.80 6.39 7.91
C ALA A 34 0.81 5.24 8.09
N SER A 35 -0.21 5.14 7.22
CA SER A 35 -1.14 3.99 7.19
C SER A 35 -0.41 2.69 6.89
N LEU A 36 0.48 2.72 5.90
CA LEU A 36 1.33 1.58 5.55
C LEU A 36 2.23 1.16 6.72
N HIS A 37 2.91 2.12 7.37
CA HIS A 37 3.80 1.85 8.51
C HIS A 37 3.03 1.28 9.71
N GLN A 38 1.80 1.73 9.96
CA GLN A 38 0.95 1.17 11.00
C GLN A 38 0.64 -0.32 10.75
N VAL A 39 0.29 -0.67 9.51
CA VAL A 39 -0.05 -2.06 9.18
C VAL A 39 1.19 -2.94 9.10
N LEU A 40 2.30 -2.44 8.55
CA LEU A 40 3.55 -3.19 8.49
C LEU A 40 4.18 -3.42 9.87
N ARG A 41 4.00 -2.50 10.84
CA ARG A 41 4.45 -2.71 12.23
C ARG A 41 3.64 -3.74 13.00
N LYS A 42 2.45 -4.10 12.52
CA LYS A 42 1.56 -5.09 13.16
C LYS A 42 1.74 -6.52 12.65
N GLN A 43 2.62 -6.75 11.67
CA GLN A 43 2.97 -8.08 11.15
C GLN A 43 4.28 -8.60 11.73
#